data_AF-A0A4Y2EJT3-F1
#
_entry.id   AF-A0A4Y2EJT3-F1
#
_cell.length_a   1.000
_cell.length_b   1.000
_cell.length_c   1.000
_cell.angle_alpha   90.00
_cell.angle_beta   90.00
_cell.angle_gamma   90.00
#
_symmetry.space_group_name_H-M   'P 1'
#
loop_
_entity.id
_entity.type
_entity.pdbx_description
1 polymer ?
#
loop_
_entity_poly.entity_id
_entity_poly.type
_entity_poly.pdbx_seq_one_letter_code
_entity_poly.pdbx_strand_id
1 'polypeptide(L)'
;MSKRKCLSIKEKYLILHEVDKGVKKKEIALKFGIPPNSLSTIIKNRDKIQNYDSSKSCSKCLKTCVYEDVDEAVLKWIQTMRDKMFRSLDLS
;
A
#
# COMPACT_ATOMS: atom_id res chain seq x y z
N MET A 1 11.03 -20.27 7.73
CA MET A 1 10.45 -18.91 7.69
C MET A 1 9.24 -18.92 6.77
N SER A 2 8.02 -18.90 7.30
CA SER A 2 6.81 -18.79 6.46
C SER A 2 6.75 -17.42 5.79
N LYS A 3 6.42 -17.37 4.50
CA LYS A 3 6.24 -16.11 3.76
C LYS A 3 5.12 -15.31 4.42
N ARG A 4 5.40 -14.05 4.79
CA ARG A 4 4.39 -13.16 5.38
C ARG A 4 3.45 -12.68 4.29
N LYS A 5 2.13 -12.73 4.53
CA LYS A 5 1.15 -12.11 3.65
C LYS A 5 1.38 -10.59 3.65
N CYS A 6 1.55 -10.03 2.46
CA CYS A 6 1.68 -8.59 2.29
C CYS A 6 0.28 -8.00 2.07
N LEU A 7 -0.19 -7.18 3.02
CA LEU A 7 -1.51 -6.56 2.96
C LEU A 7 -1.40 -5.14 2.38
N SER A 8 -2.28 -4.84 1.43
CA SER A 8 -2.49 -3.48 0.95
C SER A 8 -3.04 -2.57 2.06
N ILE A 9 -2.88 -1.25 1.88
CA ILE A 9 -3.49 -0.27 2.78
C ILE A 9 -5.02 -0.42 2.81
N LYS A 10 -5.65 -0.66 1.65
CA LYS A 10 -7.10 -0.91 1.56
C LYS A 10 -7.54 -2.11 2.39
N GLU A 11 -6.81 -3.23 2.31
CA GLU A 11 -7.10 -4.41 3.14
C GLU A 11 -6.97 -4.11 4.63
N LYS A 12 -5.97 -3.31 5.04
CA LYS A 12 -5.81 -2.90 6.44
C LYS A 12 -6.96 -2.03 6.93
N TYR A 13 -7.50 -1.13 6.10
CA TYR A 13 -8.73 -0.39 6.42
C TYR A 13 -9.93 -1.31 6.62
N LEU A 14 -10.13 -2.28 5.74
CA LEU A 14 -11.23 -3.26 5.88
C LEU A 14 -11.10 -4.07 7.16
N ILE A 15 -9.88 -4.46 7.54
CA ILE A 15 -9.61 -5.16 8.81
C ILE A 15 -10.01 -4.29 10.00
N LEU A 16 -9.62 -3.00 10.00
CA LEU A 16 -9.98 -2.07 11.08
C LEU A 16 -11.50 -1.89 11.18
N HIS A 17 -12.19 -1.75 10.05
CA HIS A 17 -13.64 -1.62 10.00
C HIS A 17 -14.38 -2.84 10.56
N GLU A 18 -13.90 -4.06 10.29
CA GLU A 18 -14.49 -5.28 10.88
C GLU A 18 -14.18 -5.40 12.38
N VAL A 19 -13.05 -4.86 12.84
CA VAL A 19 -12.76 -4.73 14.28
C VAL A 19 -13.73 -3.75 14.96
N ASP A 20 -14.02 -2.61 14.33
CA ASP A 20 -14.98 -1.61 14.85
C ASP A 20 -16.41 -2.14 14.94
N LYS A 21 -16.81 -3.00 14.01
CA LYS A 21 -18.09 -3.73 14.06
C LYS A 21 -18.18 -4.75 15.21
N GLY A 22 -17.08 -4.99 15.93
CA GLY A 22 -17.04 -5.96 17.04
C GLY A 22 -16.91 -7.43 16.60
N VAL A 23 -16.49 -7.70 15.35
CA VAL A 23 -16.28 -9.08 14.89
C VAL A 23 -15.15 -9.73 15.69
N LYS A 24 -15.28 -11.02 16.02
CA LYS A 24 -14.29 -11.74 16.82
C LYS A 24 -12.93 -11.76 16.09
N LYS A 25 -11.86 -11.44 16.82
CA LYS A 25 -10.48 -11.41 16.27
C LYS A 25 -10.07 -12.70 15.55
N LYS A 26 -10.53 -13.86 16.01
CA LYS A 26 -10.26 -15.16 15.36
C LYS A 26 -10.90 -15.26 13.97
N GLU A 27 -12.14 -14.78 13.83
CA GLU A 27 -12.88 -14.79 12.56
C GLU A 27 -12.26 -13.81 11.56
N ILE A 28 -11.86 -12.62 12.02
CA ILE A 28 -11.14 -11.64 11.20
C ILE A 28 -9.81 -12.24 10.71
N ALA A 29 -9.03 -12.84 11.61
CA ALA A 29 -7.75 -13.47 11.25
C ALA A 29 -7.92 -14.55 10.18
N LEU A 30 -8.97 -15.38 10.29
CA LEU A 30 -9.31 -16.41 9.32
C LEU A 30 -9.76 -15.80 7.97
N LYS A 31 -10.69 -14.85 8.00
CA LYS A 31 -11.25 -14.17 6.81
C LYS A 31 -10.16 -13.51 5.96
N PHE A 32 -9.19 -12.88 6.60
CA PHE A 32 -8.09 -12.21 5.91
C PHE A 32 -6.86 -13.10 5.73
N GLY A 33 -6.86 -14.34 6.23
CA GLY A 33 -5.73 -15.28 6.12
C GLY A 33 -4.46 -14.75 6.77
N ILE A 34 -4.59 -14.11 7.94
CA ILE A 34 -3.48 -13.51 8.68
C ILE A 34 -3.33 -14.16 10.06
N PRO A 35 -2.10 -14.26 10.59
CA PRO A 35 -1.92 -14.74 11.95
C PRO A 35 -2.45 -13.69 12.95
N PRO A 36 -2.91 -14.12 14.14
CA PRO A 36 -3.48 -13.23 15.16
C PRO A 36 -2.49 -12.14 15.64
N ASN A 37 -1.18 -12.43 15.59
CA ASN A 37 -0.15 -11.45 15.90
C ASN A 37 -0.09 -10.30 14.87
N SER A 38 -0.34 -10.60 13.58
CA SER A 38 -0.44 -9.59 12.53
C SER A 38 -1.66 -8.70 12.75
N LEU A 39 -2.80 -9.28 13.09
CA LEU A 39 -4.02 -8.51 13.41
C LEU A 39 -3.77 -7.53 14.56
N SER A 40 -3.08 -7.97 15.62
CA SER A 40 -2.73 -7.12 16.76
C SER A 40 -1.83 -5.94 16.35
N THR A 41 -0.85 -6.20 15.47
CA THR A 41 0.03 -5.14 14.93
C THR A 41 -0.71 -4.14 14.05
N ILE A 42 -1.70 -4.60 13.28
CA ILE A 42 -2.55 -3.73 12.44
C ILE A 42 -3.38 -2.80 13.34
N ILE A 43 -4.00 -3.34 14.39
CA ILE A 43 -4.78 -2.54 15.35
C ILE A 43 -3.89 -1.51 16.05
N LYS A 44 -2.66 -1.87 16.46
CA LYS A 44 -1.71 -0.93 17.07
C LYS A 44 -1.28 0.21 16.13
N ASN A 45 -1.24 -0.03 14.83
CA ASN A 45 -0.83 0.96 13.83
C ASN A 45 -2.03 1.70 13.21
N ARG A 46 -3.19 1.72 13.89
CA ARG A 46 -4.43 2.31 13.38
C ARG A 46 -4.27 3.73 12.88
N ASP A 47 -3.68 4.62 13.69
CA ASP A 47 -3.52 6.04 13.33
C ASP A 47 -2.70 6.22 12.05
N LYS A 48 -1.66 5.41 11.88
CA LYS A 48 -0.81 5.44 10.68
C LYS A 48 -1.52 4.94 9.43
N ILE A 49 -2.44 4.00 9.60
CA ILE A 49 -3.24 3.48 8.49
C ILE A 49 -4.32 4.49 8.12
N GLN A 50 -4.98 5.11 9.11
CA GLN A 50 -6.09 6.04 8.90
C GLN A 50 -5.63 7.40 8.35
N ASN A 51 -4.45 7.87 8.76
CA ASN A 51 -3.85 9.12 8.26
C ASN A 51 -3.00 8.89 6.99
N TYR A 52 -3.12 7.75 6.32
CA TYR A 52 -2.36 7.47 5.12
C TYR A 52 -2.87 8.32 3.95
N ASP A 53 -2.00 9.19 3.43
CA ASP A 53 -2.26 9.92 2.20
C ASP A 53 -2.04 9.02 0.98
N SER A 54 -3.09 8.81 0.19
CA SER A 54 -3.01 8.00 -1.04
C SER A 54 -2.12 8.60 -2.11
N SER A 55 -1.73 9.88 -1.97
CA SER A 55 -0.73 10.53 -2.83
C SER A 55 0.65 9.88 -2.71
N LYS A 56 0.98 9.26 -1.56
CA LYS A 56 2.23 8.54 -1.35
C LYS A 56 2.13 7.17 -2.05
N SER A 57 2.96 6.96 -3.06
CA SER A 57 2.86 5.94 -4.14
C SER A 57 2.83 4.45 -3.73
N CYS A 58 2.98 4.06 -2.46
CA CYS A 58 3.13 2.64 -2.12
C CYS A 58 1.87 1.96 -1.54
N SER A 59 1.04 1.41 -2.43
CA SER A 59 -0.21 0.68 -2.09
C SER A 59 -0.07 -0.48 -1.08
N LYS A 60 1.14 -1.01 -0.87
CA LYS A 60 1.43 -2.14 0.02
C LYS A 60 2.32 -1.80 1.22
N CYS A 61 2.95 -0.61 1.24
CA CYS A 61 3.89 -0.23 2.29
C CYS A 61 3.69 1.23 2.68
N LEU A 62 3.61 1.53 3.98
CA LEU A 62 3.60 2.91 4.50
C LEU A 62 4.99 3.55 4.43
N LYS A 63 5.84 3.16 3.47
CA LYS A 63 7.20 3.68 3.35
C LYS A 63 7.14 5.07 2.75
N THR A 64 7.55 6.06 3.53
CA THR A 64 8.02 7.34 3.01
C THR A 64 9.27 7.06 2.17
N CYS A 65 9.27 7.48 0.90
CA CYS A 65 10.48 7.42 0.11
C CYS A 65 11.52 8.37 0.75
N VAL A 66 12.75 7.91 0.93
CA VAL A 66 13.81 8.72 1.59
C VAL A 66 14.32 9.82 0.66
N TYR A 67 14.20 9.61 -0.66
CA TYR A 67 14.64 10.54 -1.69
C TYR A 67 13.49 10.81 -2.66
N GLU A 68 12.43 11.46 -2.17
CA GLU A 68 11.24 11.78 -2.99
C GLU A 68 11.62 12.55 -4.26
N ASP A 69 12.56 13.50 -4.16
CA ASP A 69 13.01 14.32 -5.30
C ASP A 69 13.70 13.50 -6.39
N VAL A 70 14.48 12.48 -6.00
CA VAL A 70 15.21 11.62 -6.94
C VAL A 70 14.24 10.68 -7.67
N ASP A 71 13.31 10.08 -6.92
CA ASP A 71 12.25 9.23 -7.49
C ASP A 71 11.39 10.02 -8.48
N GLU A 72 11.02 11.27 -8.12
CA GLU A 72 10.25 12.16 -8.99
C GLU A 72 11.01 12.53 -10.26
N ALA A 73 12.30 12.87 -10.16
CA ALA A 73 13.14 13.18 -11.30
C ALA A 73 13.26 12.00 -12.28
N VAL A 74 13.44 10.78 -11.75
CA VAL A 74 13.50 9.55 -12.56
C VAL A 74 12.15 9.26 -13.22
N LEU A 75 11.04 9.41 -12.50
CA LEU A 75 9.69 9.24 -13.06
C LEU A 75 9.41 10.23 -14.20
N LYS A 76 9.76 11.51 -14.01
CA LYS A 76 9.65 12.55 -15.06
C LYS A 76 10.48 12.20 -16.29
N TRP A 77 11.70 11.71 -16.10
CA TRP A 77 12.56 11.29 -17.21
C TRP A 77 11.97 10.12 -17.99
N ILE A 78 11.47 9.08 -17.29
CA ILE A 78 10.82 7.92 -17.92
C ILE A 78 9.58 8.34 -18.70
N GLN A 79 8.73 9.20 -18.13
CA GLN A 79 7.54 9.72 -18.80
C GLN A 79 7.90 10.46 -20.08
N THR A 80 8.89 11.36 -19.99
CA THR A 80 9.40 12.12 -21.14
C THR A 80 9.93 11.20 -22.24
N MET A 81 10.65 10.14 -21.89
CA MET A 81 11.15 9.17 -22.87
C MET A 81 10.03 8.37 -23.54
N ARG A 82 9.00 7.98 -22.79
CA ARG A 82 7.82 7.30 -23.34
C ARG A 82 7.02 8.19 -24.28
N ASP A 83 6.81 9.44 -23.91
CA ASP A 83 6.07 10.41 -24.74
C ASP A 83 6.83 10.72 -26.04
N LYS A 84 8.16 10.81 -25.97
CA LYS A 84 9.01 10.95 -27.17
C LYS A 84 8.94 9.72 -28.07
N MET A 85 9.04 8.52 -27.52
CA MET A 85 8.91 7.26 -28.28
C MET A 85 7.54 7.14 -28.96
N PHE A 86 6.46 7.48 -28.25
CA PHE A 86 5.10 7.44 -28.81
C PHE A 86 4.92 8.45 -29.96
N ARG A 87 5.44 9.67 -29.82
CA ARG A 87 5.38 10.69 -30.89
C ARG A 87 6.24 10.36 -32.11
N SER A 88 7.33 9.61 -31.95
CA SER A 88 8.15 9.16 -33.09
C SER A 88 7.49 8.05 -33.93
N LEU A 89 6.48 7.34 -33.42
CA LEU A 89 5.72 6.33 -34.19
C LEU A 89 4.50 6.91 -34.93
N ASP A 90 4.03 8.11 -34.58
CA ASP A 90 2.89 8.78 -35.22
C ASP A 90 3.32 9.65 -36.44
N LEU A 91 4.64 9.85 -36.60
CA LEU A 91 5.26 10.67 -37.67
C LEU A 91 5.99 9.86 -38.76
N SER A 92 5.77 8.54 -38.82
CA SER A 92 6.34 7.65 -39.84
C SER A 92 5.24 6.90 -40.59
#